data_AF-A0A483A0U4-F1
#
_entry.id   AF-A0A483A0U4-F1
#
_cell.length_a   1.000
_cell.length_b   1.000
_cell.length_c   1.000
_cell.angle_alpha   90.00
_cell.angle_beta   90.00
_cell.angle_gamma   90.00
#
_symmetry.space_group_name_H-M   'P 1'
#
loop_
_entity.id
_entity.type
_entity.pdbx_description
1 polymer ?
#
loop_
_entity_poly.entity_id
_entity_poly.type
_entity_poly.pdbx_seq_one_letter_code
_entity_poly.pdbx_strand_id
1 'polypeptide(L)' 'MAGDYAFDTTENELVEIQTGEADVLLPNEHEWQTFTKGTSFEVPKNSSFKLQAKEVIDYCCSY' A
#
# COMPACT_ATOMS: atom_id res chain seq x y z
N MET A 1 -7.36 4.51 10.28
CA MET A 1 -8.48 5.47 10.07
C MET A 1 -8.54 5.73 8.58
N ALA A 2 -9.74 5.97 8.02
CA ALA A 2 -9.88 6.30 6.61
C ALA A 2 -9.11 7.58 6.28
N GLY A 3 -8.43 7.61 5.13
CA GLY A 3 -7.62 8.75 4.71
C GLY A 3 -6.62 8.43 3.61
N ASP A 4 -6.04 9.48 3.06
CA ASP A 4 -5.00 9.46 2.02
C ASP A 4 -3.61 9.59 2.65
N TYR A 5 -2.71 8.68 2.29
CA TYR A 5 -1.34 8.60 2.77
C TYR A 5 -0.38 8.46 1.59
N ALA A 6 0.82 8.99 1.75
CA ALA A 6 1.92 8.80 0.81
C ALA A 6 3.12 8.26 1.57
N PHE A 7 3.76 7.25 1.00
CA PHE A 7 4.89 6.55 1.60
C PHE A 7 6.05 6.52 0.62
N ASP A 8 7.25 6.68 1.15
CA ASP A 8 8.51 6.59 0.42
C ASP A 8 9.27 5.36 0.90
N THR A 9 9.87 4.62 -0.03
CA THR A 9 10.61 3.39 0.25
C THR A 9 12.11 3.61 0.03
N THR A 10 12.92 3.16 0.98
CA THR A 10 14.39 3.14 0.83
C THR A 10 14.92 1.78 0.41
N GLU A 11 14.20 0.72 0.77
CA GLU A 11 14.46 -0.67 0.38
C GLU A 11 13.26 -1.24 -0.37
N ASN A 12 13.36 -2.46 -0.89
CA ASN A 12 12.19 -3.10 -1.48
C ASN A 12 11.26 -3.48 -0.33
N GLU A 13 9.98 -3.20 -0.49
CA GLU A 13 8.99 -3.44 0.55
C GLU A 13 7.89 -4.37 0.01
N LEU A 14 7.57 -5.41 0.77
CA LEU A 14 6.37 -6.22 0.57
C LEU A 14 5.33 -5.81 1.61
N VAL A 15 4.24 -5.22 1.15
CA VAL A 15 3.14 -4.76 1.99
C VAL A 15 1.98 -5.73 1.89
N GLU A 16 1.58 -6.33 3.01
CA GLU A 16 0.44 -7.25 3.11
C GLU A 16 -0.69 -6.63 3.94
N ILE A 17 -1.92 -6.62 3.40
CA ILE A 17 -3.10 -6.13 4.11
C ILE A 17 -3.65 -7.25 5.01
N GLN A 18 -3.56 -7.06 6.33
CA GLN A 18 -4.06 -8.01 7.32
C GLN A 18 -5.55 -7.82 7.60
N THR A 19 -6.02 -6.57 7.59
CA THR A 19 -7.44 -6.22 7.78
C THR A 19 -7.83 -4.96 7.02
N GLY A 20 -9.10 -4.86 6.65
CA GLY A 20 -9.66 -3.72 5.94
C GLY A 20 -9.40 -3.73 4.43
N GLU A 21 -9.57 -2.55 3.84
CA GLU A 21 -9.48 -2.28 2.41
C GLU A 21 -8.74 -0.95 2.16
N ALA A 22 -7.84 -0.95 1.19
CA ALA A 22 -7.18 0.25 0.72
C ALA A 22 -7.00 0.26 -0.81
N ASP A 23 -7.17 1.42 -1.42
CA ASP A 23 -6.72 1.64 -2.79
C ASP A 23 -5.27 2.09 -2.76
N VAL A 24 -4.43 1.50 -3.61
CA VAL A 24 -3.00 1.81 -3.69
C VAL A 24 -2.65 2.24 -5.10
N LEU A 25 -1.93 3.35 -5.21
CA LEU A 25 -1.31 3.78 -6.46
C LEU A 25 0.19 3.48 -6.38
N LEU A 26 0.59 2.43 -7.09
CA LEU A 26 1.97 1.96 -7.15
C LEU A 26 2.83 2.91 -7.99
N PRO A 27 4.15 2.90 -7.79
CA PRO A 27 5.06 3.69 -8.60
C PRO A 27 5.01 3.27 -10.06
N ASN A 28 4.99 4.27 -10.94
CA ASN A 28 4.84 4.11 -12.40
C ASN A 28 3.47 3.60 -12.87
N GLU A 29 2.52 3.41 -11.96
CA GLU A 29 1.12 3.15 -12.32
C GLU A 29 0.33 4.46 -12.39
N HIS A 30 -0.71 4.46 -13.23
CA HIS A 30 -1.63 5.59 -13.39
C HIS A 30 -3.02 5.30 -12.81
N GLU A 31 -3.28 4.04 -12.45
CA GLU A 31 -4.57 3.57 -11.95
C GLU A 31 -4.43 3.08 -10.51
N TRP A 32 -5.45 3.41 -9.71
CA TRP A 32 -5.58 2.92 -8.34
C TRP A 32 -5.96 1.44 -8.36
N GLN A 33 -5.29 0.65 -7.52
CA GLN A 33 -5.53 -0.78 -7.37
C GLN A 33 -6.06 -1.07 -5.98
N THR A 34 -7.18 -1.77 -5.86
CA THR A 34 -7.77 -2.10 -4.56
C THR A 34 -7.13 -3.35 -3.97
N PHE A 35 -6.59 -3.22 -2.76
CA PHE A 35 -6.05 -4.30 -1.95
C PHE A 35 -6.95 -4.51 -0.72
N THR A 36 -7.26 -5.77 -0.45
CA THR A 36 -8.15 -6.17 0.65
C THR A 36 -7.43 -7.19 1.53
N LYS A 37 -8.03 -7.53 2.67
CA LYS A 37 -7.49 -8.53 3.57
C LYS A 37 -6.97 -9.79 2.85
N GLY A 38 -5.71 -10.14 3.11
CA GLY A 38 -5.03 -11.31 2.57
C GLY A 38 -4.35 -11.07 1.22
N THR A 39 -4.39 -9.85 0.67
CA THR A 39 -3.62 -9.46 -0.51
C THR A 39 -2.36 -8.70 -0.12
N SER A 40 -1.37 -8.74 -1.02
CA SER A 40 -0.10 -8.05 -0.86
C SER A 40 0.35 -7.39 -2.16
N PHE A 41 1.22 -6.38 -2.03
CA PHE A 41 1.88 -5.73 -3.16
C PHE A 41 3.35 -5.46 -2.84
N GLU A 42 4.17 -5.48 -3.88
CA GLU A 42 5.58 -5.13 -3.79
C GLU A 42 5.80 -3.69 -4.25
N VAL A 43 6.63 -2.97 -3.50
CA VAL A 43 7.08 -1.64 -3.84
C VAL A 43 8.60 -1.68 -4.01
N PRO A 44 9.13 -1.29 -5.18
CA PRO A 44 10.57 -1.26 -5.39
C PRO A 44 11.24 -0.20 -4.50
N LYS A 45 12.51 -0.39 -4.18
CA LYS A 45 13.33 0.58 -3.46
C LYS A 45 13.45 1.92 -4.17
N ASN A 46 13.71 2.98 -3.40
CA ASN A 46 13.83 4.36 -3.88
C ASN A 46 12.61 4.80 -4.69
N SER A 47 11.43 4.47 -4.18
CA SER A 47 10.17 4.71 -4.85
C SER A 47 9.15 5.27 -3.87
N SER A 48 7.97 5.60 -4.38
CA SER A 48 6.88 6.11 -3.56
C SER A 48 5.55 5.53 -4.03
N PHE A 49 4.67 5.25 -3.09
CA PHE A 49 3.30 4.82 -3.39
C PHE A 49 2.30 5.65 -2.59
N LYS A 50 1.07 5.75 -3.11
CA LYS A 50 -0.04 6.38 -2.39
C LYS A 50 -0.99 5.30 -1.92
N LEU A 51 -1.56 5.49 -0.74
CA LEU A 51 -2.52 4.60 -0.14
C LEU A 51 -3.75 5.38 0.31
N GLN A 52 -4.92 4.93 -0.09
CA GLN A 52 -6.22 5.44 0.30
C GLN A 52 -6.92 4.40 1.15
N ALA A 53 -6.84 4.55 2.47
CA ALA A 53 -7.57 3.69 3.39
C ALA A 53 -9.06 4.05 3.35
N LYS A 54 -9.93 3.11 2.99
CA LYS A 54 -11.38 3.30 3.03
C LYS A 54 -11.95 3.15 4.44
N GLU A 55 -11.27 2.36 5.26
CA GLU A 55 -11.65 2.06 6.64
C GLU A 55 -10.40 1.99 7.54
N VAL A 56 -10.55 1.44 8.75
CA VAL A 56 -9.39 1.11 9.57
C VAL A 56 -8.69 -0.09 8.95
N ILE A 57 -7.46 0.11 8.49
CA ILE A 57 -6.64 -0.94 7.91
C ILE A 57 -5.52 -1.33 8.87
N ASP A 58 -5.15 -2.61 8.83
CA ASP A 58 -3.94 -3.13 9.43
C ASP A 58 -3.11 -3.78 8.32
N TYR A 59 -1.81 -3.47 8.29
CA TYR A 59 -0.90 -3.98 7.28
C TYR A 59 0.45 -4.35 7.90
N CYS A 60 1.11 -5.33 7.31
CA CYS A 60 2.47 -5.72 7.65
C CYS A 60 3.40 -5.35 6.51
N CYS A 61 4.51 -4.69 6.83
CA CYS A 61 5.55 -4.34 5.86
C CYS A 61 6.79 -5.19 6.14
N SER A 62 7.29 -5.89 5.12
CA SER A 62 8.53 -6.66 5.15
C SER A 62 9.54 -6.07 4.17
N TYR A 63 10.83 -6.15 4.50
CA TYR A 63 11.96 -5.65 3.69
C TYR A 63 12.76 -6.81 3.08
#